data_AF-A0A061IPT8-F1
#
_entry.id   AF-A0A061IPT8-F1
#
_cell.length_a   1.000
_cell.length_b   1.000
_cell.length_c   1.000
_cell.angle_alpha   90.00
_cell.angle_beta   90.00
_cell.angle_gamma   90.00
#
_symmetry.space_group_name_H-M   'P 1'
#
loop_
_entity.id
_entity.type
_entity.pdbx_description
1 polymer ?
#
loop_
_entity_poly.entity_id
_entity_poly.type
_entity_poly.pdbx_seq_one_letter_code
_entity_poly.pdbx_strand_id
1 'polypeptide(L)'
;MALAEDYRSLVIGLQYGGLPAVNSLYSVYNFCSKPWVFSQLIKIFHSLGPEKFPLVEQTFFPNHKPMTDLSPKVIGDPLLFKKYSMKQCLYGRARAGEVYTGQPTHGT
;
A
#
# COMPACT_ATOMS: atom_id res chain seq x y z
N MET A 1 -16.50 -3.17 -14.97
CA MET A 1 -15.25 -3.92 -14.72
C MET A 1 -14.13 -3.22 -15.49
N ALA A 2 -13.34 -2.39 -14.83
CA ALA A 2 -12.11 -1.89 -15.46
C ALA A 2 -11.06 -2.99 -15.27
N LEU A 3 -10.65 -3.63 -16.36
CA LEU A 3 -9.43 -4.43 -16.38
C LEU A 3 -8.32 -3.49 -15.87
N ALA A 4 -7.73 -3.76 -14.71
CA ALA A 4 -6.68 -2.90 -14.17
C ALA A 4 -5.58 -2.76 -15.21
N GLU A 5 -5.46 -1.58 -15.80
CA GLU A 5 -4.56 -1.37 -16.93
C GLU A 5 -3.11 -1.35 -16.42
N ASP A 6 -2.29 -2.27 -16.92
CA ASP A 6 -0.88 -2.37 -16.58
C ASP A 6 -0.02 -1.71 -17.65
N TYR A 7 0.36 -0.46 -17.41
CA TYR A 7 1.17 0.35 -18.32
C TYR A 7 2.66 0.35 -17.97
N ARG A 8 3.13 -0.54 -17.10
CA ARG A 8 4.53 -0.58 -16.67
C ARG A 8 5.48 -0.82 -17.84
N SER A 9 5.07 -1.63 -18.82
CA SER A 9 5.84 -1.88 -20.04
C SER A 9 6.06 -0.61 -20.87
N LEU A 10 5.07 0.29 -20.93
CA LEU A 10 5.21 1.57 -21.63
C LEU A 10 6.23 2.48 -20.93
N VAL A 11 6.17 2.56 -19.59
CA VAL A 11 7.15 3.34 -18.80
C VAL A 11 8.57 2.80 -19.00
N ILE A 12 8.74 1.47 -19.05
CA ILE A 12 10.02 0.84 -19.37
C ILE A 12 10.48 1.22 -20.78
N GLY A 13 9.59 1.17 -21.77
CA GLY A 13 9.91 1.54 -23.16
C GLY A 13 10.37 3.00 -23.29
N LEU A 14 9.69 3.93 -22.59
CA LEU A 14 10.07 5.34 -22.55
C LEU A 14 11.46 5.53 -21.92
N GLN A 15 11.75 4.80 -20.83
CA GLN A 15 13.04 4.86 -20.15
C GLN A 15 14.16 4.27 -21.01
N TYR A 16 13.86 3.18 -21.73
CA TYR A 16 14.78 2.54 -22.65
C TYR A 16 15.10 3.46 -23.85
N GLY A 17 14.12 4.21 -24.34
CA GLY A 17 14.31 5.23 -25.37
C GLY A 17 15.05 6.48 -24.89
N GLY A 18 15.37 6.60 -23.60
CA GLY A 18 16.08 7.74 -23.03
C GLY A 18 15.26 9.04 -23.00
N LEU A 19 13.92 8.95 -23.01
CA LEU A 19 13.08 10.15 -23.04
C LEU A 19 13.11 10.87 -21.68
N PRO A 20 13.23 12.21 -21.67
CA PRO A 20 13.04 13.00 -20.47
C PRO A 20 11.54 13.01 -20.08
N ALA A 21 11.25 12.99 -18.78
CA ALA A 21 9.88 13.07 -18.26
C ALA A 21 9.82 13.77 -16.89
N VAL A 22 8.64 14.28 -16.55
CA VAL A 22 8.34 14.87 -15.24
C VAL A 22 7.10 14.17 -14.67
N ASN A 23 7.16 13.51 -13.51
CA ASN A 23 8.37 13.15 -12.75
C ASN A 23 9.27 12.17 -13.54
N SER A 24 10.49 11.92 -13.04
CA SER A 24 11.41 10.97 -13.71
C SER A 24 10.74 9.61 -13.94
N LEU A 25 10.98 9.00 -15.11
CA LEU A 25 10.44 7.67 -15.43
C LEU A 25 10.84 6.61 -14.38
N TYR A 26 12.04 6.76 -13.80
CA TYR A 26 12.48 5.97 -12.64
C TYR A 26 11.53 6.09 -11.44
N SER A 27 11.15 7.31 -11.07
CA SER A 27 10.18 7.51 -9.98
C SER A 27 8.80 6.97 -10.33
N VAL A 28 8.31 7.21 -11.55
CA VAL A 28 7.01 6.71 -12.02
C VAL A 28 6.95 5.18 -11.92
N TYR A 29 7.99 4.49 -12.39
CA TYR A 29 8.07 3.04 -12.32
C TYR A 29 8.05 2.50 -10.88
N ASN A 30 8.83 3.12 -9.98
CA ASN A 30 8.85 2.75 -8.57
C ASN A 30 7.51 3.01 -7.87
N PHE A 31 6.76 4.03 -8.30
CA PHE A 31 5.45 4.38 -7.72
C PHE A 31 4.33 3.41 -8.09
N CYS A 32 4.54 2.49 -9.04
CA CYS A 32 3.57 1.46 -9.39
C CYS A 32 3.28 0.46 -8.25
N SER A 33 4.11 0.42 -7.20
CA SER A 33 3.89 -0.43 -6.02
C SER A 33 3.72 0.42 -4.75
N LYS A 34 2.49 0.52 -4.25
CA LYS A 34 2.20 1.23 -3.00
C LYS A 34 2.96 0.70 -1.77
N PRO A 35 3.10 -0.62 -1.51
CA PRO A 35 3.97 -1.10 -0.43
C PRO A 35 5.42 -0.66 -0.61
N TRP A 36 5.91 -0.61 -1.86
CA TRP A 36 7.26 -0.14 -2.15
C TRP A 36 7.44 1.33 -1.79
N VAL A 37 6.50 2.19 -2.19
CA VAL A 37 6.51 3.62 -1.82
C VAL A 37 6.43 3.79 -0.31
N PHE A 38 5.56 3.02 0.37
CA PHE A 38 5.42 3.09 1.82
C PHE A 38 6.71 2.70 2.56
N SER A 39 7.50 1.77 2.01
CA SER A 39 8.82 1.43 2.59
C SER A 39 9.78 2.62 2.62
N GLN A 40 9.69 3.55 1.66
CA GLN A 40 10.49 4.77 1.68
C GLN A 40 9.99 5.74 2.76
N LEU A 41 8.68 5.77 3.02
CA LEU A 41 8.12 6.54 4.14
C LEU A 41 8.57 5.99 5.50
N ILE A 42 8.68 4.66 5.64
CA ILE A 42 9.22 4.03 6.86
C ILE A 42 10.68 4.46 7.09
N LYS A 43 11.50 4.57 6.05
CA LYS A 43 12.88 5.07 6.19
C LYS A 43 12.91 6.53 6.67
N ILE A 44 12.04 7.37 6.12
CA ILE A 44 11.90 8.77 6.56
C ILE A 44 11.45 8.83 8.02
N PHE A 45 10.46 8.00 8.41
CA PHE A 45 10.00 7.86 9.79
C PHE A 45 11.14 7.49 10.74
N HIS A 46 11.96 6.50 10.40
CA HIS A 46 13.11 6.11 11.24
C HIS A 46 14.17 7.21 11.34
N SER A 47 14.34 8.03 10.29
CA SER A 47 15.30 9.13 10.29
C SER A 47 14.82 10.36 11.06
N LEU A 48 13.52 10.67 11.04
CA LEU A 48 12.96 11.90 11.61
C LEU A 48 12.29 11.70 12.97
N GLY A 49 11.87 10.48 13.27
CA GLY A 49 11.11 10.13 14.45
C GLY A 49 9.61 10.50 14.37
N PRO A 50 8.80 9.95 15.31
CA PRO A 50 7.35 10.12 15.31
C PRO A 50 6.88 11.56 15.55
N GLU A 51 7.66 12.39 16.22
CA GLU A 51 7.27 13.79 16.47
C GLU A 51 7.28 14.63 15.20
N LYS A 52 8.26 14.43 14.33
CA LYS A 52 8.42 15.21 13.08
C LYS A 52 7.71 14.57 11.90
N PHE A 53 7.56 13.25 11.91
CA PHE A 53 6.92 12.51 10.82
C PHE A 53 6.05 11.39 11.39
N PRO A 54 4.83 11.69 11.90
CA PRO A 54 3.96 10.69 12.51
C PRO A 54 3.36 9.74 11.46
N LEU A 55 4.12 8.73 11.06
CA LEU A 55 3.68 7.71 10.10
C LEU A 55 2.75 6.71 10.78
N VAL A 56 1.63 6.40 10.14
CA VAL A 56 0.71 5.36 10.62
C VAL A 56 1.40 3.99 10.64
N GLU A 57 1.26 3.26 11.74
CA GLU A 57 1.74 1.88 11.83
C GLU A 57 0.97 1.01 10.84
N GLN A 58 1.70 0.40 9.90
CA GLN A 58 1.14 -0.56 8.95
C GLN A 58 1.97 -1.83 8.87
N THR A 59 1.28 -2.96 8.75
CA THR A 59 1.87 -4.28 8.53
C THR A 59 1.63 -4.70 7.09
N PHE A 60 2.70 -5.10 6.39
CA PHE A 60 2.63 -5.62 5.03
C PHE A 60 2.60 -7.15 5.02
N PHE A 61 1.65 -7.72 4.27
CA PHE A 61 1.57 -9.15 4.02
C PHE A 61 1.81 -9.46 2.53
N PRO A 62 2.86 -10.22 2.18
CA PRO A 62 3.15 -10.57 0.78
C PRO A 62 2.08 -11.45 0.13
N ASN A 63 1.38 -12.24 0.93
CA ASN A 63 0.27 -13.12 0.56
C ASN A 63 -0.71 -13.27 1.73
N HIS A 64 -1.84 -13.95 1.52
CA HIS A 64 -2.88 -14.14 2.54
C HIS A 64 -2.52 -15.13 3.65
N LYS A 65 -1.54 -16.03 3.45
CA LYS A 65 -1.20 -17.08 4.42
C LYS A 65 -0.84 -16.53 5.82
N PRO A 66 0.04 -15.53 5.97
CA PRO A 66 0.37 -14.96 7.28
C PRO A 66 -0.74 -14.09 7.89
N MET A 67 -1.85 -13.84 7.19
CA MET A 67 -2.92 -12.97 7.71
C MET A 67 -3.79 -13.66 8.77
N THR A 68 -3.72 -14.99 8.90
CA THR A 68 -4.50 -15.77 9.88
C THR A 68 -3.98 -15.66 11.31
N ASP A 69 -2.71 -15.30 11.48
CA ASP A 69 -2.06 -15.21 12.80
C ASP A 69 -2.28 -13.84 13.47
N LEU A 70 -3.09 -12.98 12.84
CA LEU A 70 -3.63 -11.76 13.44
C LEU A 70 -4.68 -12.13 14.50
N SER A 71 -4.21 -12.69 15.62
CA SER A 71 -4.97 -12.58 16.87
C SER A 71 -5.21 -11.08 17.13
N PRO A 72 -6.44 -10.65 17.42
CA PRO A 72 -6.70 -9.26 17.75
C PRO A 72 -5.96 -8.95 19.05
N LYS A 73 -4.72 -8.45 18.95
CA LYS A 73 -3.92 -8.00 20.09
C LYS A 73 -4.53 -6.77 20.77
N VAL A 74 -5.62 -6.22 20.22
CA VAL A 74 -6.47 -5.22 20.87
C VAL A 74 -7.92 -5.56 20.50
N ILE A 75 -8.63 -6.21 21.41
CA ILE A 75 -10.08 -6.39 21.35
C ILE A 75 -10.70 -4.98 21.49
N GLY A 76 -11.07 -4.33 20.38
CA GLY A 76 -11.80 -3.05 20.45
C GLY A 76 -11.60 -2.06 19.30
N ASP A 77 -10.47 -2.12 18.58
CA ASP A 77 -10.16 -1.10 17.56
C ASP A 77 -10.48 -1.56 16.14
N PRO A 78 -11.16 -0.75 15.31
CA PRO A 78 -11.40 -1.08 13.90
C PRO A 78 -10.08 -1.07 13.11
N LEU A 79 -9.97 -2.04 12.20
CA LEU A 79 -8.76 -2.30 11.43
C LEU A 79 -9.00 -1.96 9.96
N LEU A 80 -8.13 -1.14 9.38
CA LEU A 80 -8.25 -0.79 7.97
C LEU A 80 -7.44 -1.76 7.11
N PHE A 81 -8.15 -2.54 6.29
CA PHE A 81 -7.54 -3.44 5.30
C PHE A 81 -7.47 -2.76 3.94
N LYS A 82 -6.27 -2.69 3.37
CA LYS A 82 -6.05 -2.22 2.01
C LYS A 82 -5.54 -3.36 1.13
N LYS A 83 -6.40 -3.83 0.23
CA LYS A 83 -6.06 -4.83 -0.80
C LYS A 83 -5.47 -4.10 -2.00
N TYR A 84 -4.29 -4.53 -2.45
CA TYR A 84 -3.60 -3.89 -3.59
C TYR A 84 -3.67 -4.77 -4.84
N SER A 85 -3.15 -5.98 -4.72
CA SER A 85 -3.25 -7.04 -5.70
C SER A 85 -3.88 -8.25 -5.01
N MET A 86 -4.46 -9.20 -5.76
CA MET A 86 -5.18 -10.37 -5.24
C MET A 86 -4.45 -11.15 -4.13
N LYS A 87 -3.14 -10.95 -3.97
CA LYS A 87 -2.30 -11.58 -2.94
C LYS A 87 -1.82 -10.61 -1.85
N GLN A 88 -1.72 -9.29 -2.09
CA GLN A 88 -1.05 -8.38 -1.15
C GLN A 88 -2.04 -7.49 -0.39
N CYS A 89 -1.87 -7.45 0.94
CA CYS A 89 -2.68 -6.64 1.85
C CYS A 89 -1.76 -5.79 2.75
N LEU A 90 -2.13 -4.53 2.97
CA LEU A 90 -1.66 -3.77 4.14
C LEU A 90 -2.76 -3.69 5.18
N TYR A 91 -2.33 -3.74 6.42
CA TYR A 91 -3.14 -3.57 7.61
C TYR A 91 -2.66 -2.32 8.35
N GLY A 92 -3.55 -1.43 8.77
CA GLY A 92 -3.23 -0.30 9.64
C GLY A 92 -4.29 -0.11 10.73
N ARG A 93 -3.90 0.47 11.88
CA ARG A 93 -4.88 0.89 12.89
C ARG A 93 -5.69 2.06 12.33
N ALA A 94 -7.02 1.95 12.34
CA ALA A 94 -7.85 3.10 12.08
C ALA A 94 -7.70 4.10 13.23
N ARG A 95 -7.56 5.38 12.93
CA ARG A 95 -7.71 6.41 13.97
C ARG A 95 -9.19 6.45 14.37
N ALA A 96 -9.46 6.59 15.67
CA ALA A 96 -10.81 6.70 16.20
C ALA A 96 -11.60 7.77 15.41
N GLY A 97 -12.64 7.36 14.68
CA GLY A 97 -13.51 8.24 13.89
C GLY A 97 -13.68 7.88 12.40
N GLU A 98 -12.87 6.99 11.83
CA GLU A 98 -13.03 6.56 10.43
C GLU A 98 -13.81 5.24 10.32
N VAL A 99 -15.15 5.33 10.26
CA VAL A 99 -16.03 4.20 9.93
C VAL A 99 -16.12 4.07 8.41
N TYR A 100 -15.42 3.10 7.82
CA TYR A 100 -15.60 2.76 6.41
C TYR A 100 -16.44 1.49 6.29
N THR A 101 -17.69 1.66 5.85
CA THR A 101 -18.63 0.59 5.52
C THR A 101 -18.21 -0.12 4.23
N GLY A 102 -17.29 -1.09 4.34
CA GLY A 102 -17.06 -2.07 3.28
C GLY A 102 -18.09 -3.19 3.39
N GLN A 103 -19.20 -3.10 2.67
CA GLN A 103 -20.15 -4.22 2.59
C GLN A 103 -19.49 -5.46 2.00
N PRO A 104 -19.71 -6.67 2.56
CA PRO A 104 -19.38 -7.91 1.90
C PRO A 104 -20.40 -8.17 0.80
N THR A 105 -20.01 -8.03 -0.47
CA THR A 105 -20.80 -8.61 -1.56
C THR A 105 -20.66 -10.13 -1.50
N HIS A 106 -21.69 -10.79 -0.96
CA HIS A 106 -21.90 -12.21 -1.10
C HIS A 106 -21.94 -12.58 -2.59
N GLY A 107 -21.07 -13.53 -2.99
CA GLY A 107 -21.22 -14.26 -4.24
C GLY A 107 -21.73 -15.66 -3.92
N THR A 108 -23.00 -15.89 -4.23
CA THR A 108 -23.58 -17.21 -4.54
C THR A 108 -22.83 -17.87 -5.69
#